data_AF-A0A235FJZ5-F1
#
_entry.id   AF-A0A235FJZ5-F1
#
_cell.length_a   1.000
_cell.length_b   1.000
_cell.length_c   1.000
_cell.angle_alpha   90.00
_cell.angle_beta   90.00
_cell.angle_gamma   90.00
#
_symmetry.space_group_name_H-M   'P 1'
#
loop_
_entity.id
_entity.type
_entity.pdbx_description
1 polymer ?
#
loop_
_entity_poly.entity_id
_entity_poly.type
_entity_poly.pdbx_seq_one_letter_code
_entity_poly.pdbx_strand_id
1 'polypeptide(L)'
;MKGTSQGNPHPEPGTTPIESDIVGKSHPDPENVTKTKTFTAPDIQWAETVRSATAKIEHLEAFNADSAQRGSSWALPVTPSEQSRVPIWSGRTEWLRQLRHQVTATEGGRAALAKEHLAVDTLMACANAHARFAETQTGRGVTASKARIADHAGVSDTTLKRARRVLKALSMGVEHARGRTLSSFEYLAAEAHHGGSQHKAASTWSLSSPKAVVISTPPIERPQRARRSRATARVAAFRTCTQRKTPPTGSNTGDNPQPGARGPLSSNAFVCSSSSVGSTHQRARARKNSSNHTTQRPIELQRAAASLATHAPAFDPKDRIGTPRQHIGTIADGIRGAGIDTTRWSGRDIAQTLSRHTAETGQIWPTASAISSPSAFLRWKLSQLDWTGPSPSEKRTQSDETRRKEITERQAERTRRDAAAASAASRAAARAAFAQHLADARMARTN
;
A
#
# COMPACT_ATOMS: atom_id res chain seq x y z
N MET A 1 -50.82 -3.87 72.71
CA MET A 1 -50.73 -4.98 71.72
C MET A 1 -49.25 -5.25 71.44
N LYS A 2 -48.90 -6.55 71.41
CA LYS A 2 -47.57 -7.17 71.20
C LYS A 2 -46.94 -6.68 69.87
N GLY A 3 -45.63 -6.64 69.61
CA GLY A 3 -44.43 -7.09 70.31
C GLY A 3 -43.16 -6.71 69.52
N THR A 4 -42.03 -6.81 70.21
CA THR A 4 -40.61 -6.57 69.92
C THR A 4 -39.98 -7.18 68.65
N SER A 5 -38.83 -6.61 68.21
CA SER A 5 -37.52 -7.28 68.00
C SER A 5 -36.73 -6.70 66.80
N GLN A 6 -35.74 -5.83 67.03
CA GLN A 6 -34.27 -6.06 66.94
C GLN A 6 -33.67 -6.38 65.56
N GLY A 7 -32.68 -5.57 65.15
CA GLY A 7 -31.60 -5.99 64.24
C GLY A 7 -31.08 -4.95 63.23
N ASN A 8 -30.23 -4.00 63.65
CA ASN A 8 -29.23 -3.32 62.79
C ASN A 8 -27.93 -4.17 62.75
N PRO A 9 -26.87 -3.90 61.96
CA PRO A 9 -26.67 -2.99 60.80
C PRO A 9 -25.91 -3.65 59.61
N HIS A 10 -26.00 -3.06 58.40
CA HIS A 10 -24.85 -3.10 57.47
C HIS A 10 -24.79 -1.82 56.63
N PRO A 11 -23.70 -1.03 56.72
CA PRO A 11 -23.50 0.14 55.88
C PRO A 11 -22.95 -0.29 54.52
N GLU A 12 -23.43 0.34 53.46
CA GLU A 12 -22.82 0.26 52.14
C GLU A 12 -21.41 0.86 52.15
N PRO A 13 -20.42 0.22 51.50
CA PRO A 13 -19.21 0.92 51.11
C PRO A 13 -19.41 1.53 49.72
N GLY A 14 -19.36 2.87 49.71
CA GLY A 14 -19.38 3.69 48.53
C GLY A 14 -18.16 3.51 47.62
N THR A 15 -18.36 4.00 46.41
CA THR A 15 -17.40 4.23 45.34
C THR A 15 -16.11 4.90 45.82
N THR A 16 -14.95 4.31 45.51
CA THR A 16 -13.70 5.04 45.30
C THR A 16 -12.87 4.43 44.16
N PRO A 17 -12.13 5.28 43.42
CA PRO A 17 -11.45 4.95 42.16
C PRO A 17 -10.11 4.24 42.41
N ILE A 18 -9.75 3.30 41.54
CA ILE A 18 -8.42 2.69 41.55
C ILE A 18 -7.50 3.51 40.64
N GLU A 19 -6.72 4.36 41.28
CA GLU A 19 -5.53 5.03 40.79
C GLU A 19 -4.43 3.97 40.58
N SER A 20 -3.95 3.84 39.35
CA SER A 20 -2.90 2.89 38.99
C SER A 20 -1.54 3.57 39.04
N ASP A 21 -0.86 3.48 40.18
CA ASP A 21 0.53 3.89 40.33
C ASP A 21 1.26 2.92 41.25
N ILE A 22 1.86 1.84 40.70
CA ILE A 22 3.04 1.22 41.33
C ILE A 22 3.95 0.59 40.25
N VAL A 23 4.88 1.39 39.72
CA VAL A 23 6.16 0.88 39.20
C VAL A 23 7.03 0.58 40.43
N GLY A 24 6.95 -0.65 40.92
CA GLY A 24 7.81 -1.18 41.97
C GLY A 24 8.78 -2.20 41.40
N LYS A 25 10.08 -1.87 41.38
CA LYS A 25 11.17 -2.82 41.06
C LYS A 25 11.20 -3.92 42.12
N SER A 26 10.91 -5.16 41.74
CA SER A 26 11.09 -6.31 42.62
C SER A 26 12.54 -6.80 42.57
N HIS A 27 13.24 -6.69 43.70
CA HIS A 27 14.45 -7.47 43.96
C HIS A 27 14.09 -8.96 44.12
N PRO A 28 14.93 -9.90 43.63
CA PRO A 28 14.70 -11.32 43.83
C PRO A 28 15.22 -11.73 45.22
N ASP A 29 14.30 -12.07 46.12
CA ASP A 29 14.62 -12.78 47.37
C ASP A 29 14.86 -14.27 47.05
N PRO A 30 16.01 -14.86 47.44
CA PRO A 30 16.37 -16.23 47.08
C PRO A 30 15.71 -17.35 47.93
N GLU A 31 14.78 -17.03 48.84
CA GLU A 31 14.21 -18.01 49.80
C GLU A 31 12.75 -18.42 49.55
N ASN A 32 12.35 -18.62 48.29
CA ASN A 32 11.04 -19.23 47.98
C ASN A 32 11.14 -20.26 46.86
N VAL A 33 12.11 -21.17 46.99
CA VAL A 33 12.15 -22.41 46.21
C VAL A 33 11.14 -23.36 46.84
N THR A 34 10.29 -23.95 46.00
CA THR A 34 9.27 -24.98 46.31
C THR A 34 7.98 -24.54 47.02
N LYS A 35 7.21 -23.64 46.40
CA LYS A 35 5.74 -23.80 46.36
C LYS A 35 5.34 -24.30 44.97
N THR A 36 5.33 -25.62 44.80
CA THR A 36 4.71 -26.29 43.66
C THR A 36 3.24 -25.85 43.65
N LYS A 37 2.88 -24.94 42.75
CA LYS A 37 1.47 -24.53 42.53
C LYS A 37 0.68 -25.80 42.21
N THR A 38 -0.05 -26.31 43.19
CA THR A 38 -0.98 -27.41 43.00
C THR A 38 -2.14 -26.84 42.18
N PHE A 39 -2.16 -27.09 40.87
CA PHE A 39 -3.29 -26.71 40.03
C PHE A 39 -4.50 -27.53 40.46
N THR A 40 -5.55 -26.85 40.88
CA THR A 40 -6.82 -27.49 41.21
C THR A 40 -7.44 -28.10 39.94
N ALA A 41 -8.21 -29.19 40.05
CA ALA A 41 -8.90 -29.81 38.90
C ALA A 41 -9.65 -28.81 37.97
N PRO A 42 -10.38 -27.79 38.49
CA PRO A 42 -10.97 -26.75 37.64
C PRO A 42 -9.95 -25.89 36.86
N ASP A 43 -8.74 -25.67 37.40
CA ASP A 43 -7.70 -24.91 36.70
C ASP A 43 -7.09 -25.72 35.54
N ILE A 44 -7.01 -27.05 35.71
CA ILE A 44 -6.56 -27.96 34.64
C ILE A 44 -7.59 -27.98 33.51
N GLN A 45 -8.88 -28.09 33.83
CA GLN A 45 -9.96 -28.04 32.84
C GLN A 45 -10.01 -26.69 32.11
N TRP A 46 -9.81 -25.58 32.82
CA TRP A 46 -9.70 -24.26 32.22
C TRP A 46 -8.47 -24.18 31.29
N ALA A 47 -7.30 -24.66 31.73
CA ALA A 47 -6.09 -24.69 30.91
C ALA A 47 -6.26 -25.56 29.65
N GLU A 48 -6.95 -26.70 29.73
CA GLU A 48 -7.31 -27.53 28.58
C GLU A 48 -8.25 -26.80 27.61
N THR A 49 -9.23 -26.08 28.14
CA THR A 49 -10.16 -25.28 27.34
C THR A 49 -9.41 -24.17 26.59
N VAL A 50 -8.50 -23.46 27.26
CA VAL A 50 -7.65 -22.43 26.65
C VAL A 50 -6.72 -23.02 25.60
N ARG A 51 -6.08 -24.17 25.86
CA ARG A 51 -5.24 -24.88 24.88
C ARG A 51 -6.03 -25.28 23.64
N SER A 52 -7.23 -25.85 23.83
CA SER A 52 -8.11 -26.24 22.73
C SER A 52 -8.57 -25.02 21.91
N ALA A 53 -8.89 -23.90 22.57
CA ALA A 53 -9.26 -22.66 21.90
C ALA A 53 -8.08 -22.08 21.10
N THR A 54 -6.88 -22.08 21.67
CA THR A 54 -5.66 -21.60 21.01
C THR A 54 -5.35 -22.44 19.77
N ALA A 55 -5.35 -23.77 19.89
CA ALA A 55 -5.13 -24.67 18.77
C ALA A 55 -6.20 -24.50 17.65
N LYS A 56 -7.44 -24.19 18.01
CA LYS A 56 -8.49 -23.85 17.03
C LYS A 56 -8.18 -22.55 16.29
N ILE A 57 -7.72 -21.51 16.99
CA ILE A 57 -7.35 -20.23 16.36
C ILE A 57 -6.16 -20.44 15.41
N GLU A 58 -5.11 -21.13 15.85
CA GLU A 58 -3.95 -21.47 15.02
C GLU A 58 -4.37 -22.22 13.75
N HIS A 59 -5.30 -23.18 13.87
CA HIS A 59 -5.83 -23.90 12.71
C HIS A 59 -6.61 -22.98 11.74
N LEU A 60 -7.39 -22.03 12.25
CA LEU A 60 -8.10 -21.05 11.40
C LEU A 60 -7.13 -20.11 10.69
N GLU A 61 -6.08 -19.66 11.36
CA GLU A 61 -5.03 -18.82 10.78
C GLU A 61 -4.24 -19.58 9.72
N ALA A 62 -3.85 -20.83 9.98
CA ALA A 62 -3.20 -21.70 9.00
C ALA A 62 -4.10 -21.90 7.76
N PHE A 63 -5.38 -22.19 7.96
CA PHE A 63 -6.35 -22.34 6.86
C PHE A 63 -6.49 -21.06 6.02
N ASN A 64 -6.49 -19.89 6.66
CA ASN A 64 -6.54 -18.61 5.96
C ASN A 64 -5.25 -18.32 5.17
N ALA A 65 -4.08 -18.66 5.74
CA ALA A 65 -2.79 -18.54 5.08
C ALA A 65 -2.70 -19.46 3.85
N ASP A 66 -3.07 -20.73 3.99
CA ASP A 66 -3.05 -21.73 2.91
C ASP A 66 -4.01 -21.37 1.78
N SER A 67 -5.16 -20.78 2.12
CA SER A 67 -6.15 -20.33 1.14
C SER A 67 -5.81 -18.99 0.48
N ALA A 68 -4.67 -18.38 0.84
CA ALA A 68 -4.21 -17.08 0.36
C ALA A 68 -5.30 -15.97 0.45
N GLN A 69 -5.99 -15.93 1.59
CA GLN A 69 -7.04 -14.94 1.87
C GLN A 69 -6.47 -13.51 1.86
N ARG A 70 -7.25 -12.57 1.30
CA ARG A 70 -6.80 -11.19 1.07
C ARG A 70 -7.93 -10.19 1.23
N GLY A 71 -7.56 -8.97 1.64
CA GLY A 71 -8.45 -7.82 1.66
C GLY A 71 -9.40 -7.81 2.87
N SER A 72 -10.52 -7.12 2.73
CA SER A 72 -11.48 -6.88 3.83
C SER A 72 -12.66 -7.87 3.85
N SER A 73 -12.61 -8.92 3.03
CA SER A 73 -13.68 -9.91 2.91
C SER A 73 -13.08 -11.28 2.75
N TRP A 74 -13.72 -12.29 3.31
CA TRP A 74 -13.26 -13.67 3.20
C TRP A 74 -13.76 -14.32 1.90
N ALA A 75 -12.90 -15.02 1.17
CA ALA A 75 -13.20 -15.63 -0.12
C ALA A 75 -13.28 -17.16 -0.01
N LEU A 76 -14.10 -17.79 -0.87
CA LEU A 76 -14.14 -19.25 -0.91
C LEU A 76 -12.76 -19.80 -1.36
N PRO A 77 -12.15 -20.72 -0.60
CA PRO A 77 -10.91 -21.36 -0.97
C PRO A 77 -11.07 -22.07 -2.31
N VAL A 78 -10.06 -21.94 -3.15
CA VAL A 78 -9.99 -22.63 -4.43
C VAL A 78 -8.70 -23.41 -4.47
N THR A 79 -8.78 -24.68 -4.87
CA THR A 79 -7.60 -25.54 -4.93
C THR A 79 -6.55 -24.95 -5.90
N PRO A 80 -5.27 -24.85 -5.50
CA PRO A 80 -4.24 -24.26 -6.35
C PRO A 80 -4.10 -24.97 -7.72
N SER A 81 -4.38 -26.27 -7.78
CA SER A 81 -4.36 -27.09 -8.99
C SER A 81 -5.48 -26.74 -9.98
N GLU A 82 -6.66 -26.34 -9.51
CA GLU A 82 -7.73 -25.85 -10.38
C GLU A 82 -7.40 -24.46 -10.94
N GLN A 83 -6.80 -23.59 -10.12
CA GLN A 83 -6.38 -22.27 -10.58
C GLN A 83 -5.26 -22.35 -11.61
N SER A 84 -4.28 -23.26 -11.42
CA SER A 84 -3.13 -23.39 -12.33
C SER A 84 -3.50 -23.84 -13.74
N ARG A 85 -4.59 -24.60 -13.91
CA ARG A 85 -5.12 -25.01 -15.23
C ARG A 85 -5.66 -23.85 -16.06
N VAL A 86 -6.06 -22.75 -15.42
CA VAL A 86 -6.63 -21.59 -16.11
C VAL A 86 -5.50 -20.67 -16.59
N PRO A 87 -5.40 -20.41 -17.91
CA PRO A 87 -4.42 -19.48 -18.46
C PRO A 87 -4.55 -18.10 -17.82
N ILE A 88 -3.41 -17.51 -17.46
CA ILE A 88 -3.33 -16.13 -16.98
C ILE A 88 -3.85 -15.18 -18.05
N TRP A 89 -4.57 -14.13 -17.66
CA TRP A 89 -4.99 -13.10 -18.61
C TRP A 89 -3.79 -12.33 -19.18
N SER A 90 -3.95 -11.75 -20.35
CA SER A 90 -2.93 -10.95 -21.03
C SER A 90 -2.77 -9.52 -20.45
N GLY A 91 -3.36 -9.26 -19.28
CA GLY A 91 -3.48 -7.96 -18.64
C GLY A 91 -4.82 -7.27 -18.95
N ARG A 92 -5.28 -6.38 -18.06
CA ARG A 92 -6.63 -5.79 -18.12
C ARG A 92 -7.00 -5.19 -19.48
N THR A 93 -6.19 -4.29 -20.01
CA THR A 93 -6.49 -3.56 -21.25
C THR A 93 -6.48 -4.49 -22.47
N GLU A 94 -5.52 -5.41 -22.48
CA GLU A 94 -5.34 -6.40 -23.53
C GLU A 94 -6.49 -7.42 -23.53
N TRP A 95 -6.85 -7.94 -22.36
CA TRP A 95 -7.97 -8.86 -22.16
C TRP A 95 -9.32 -8.22 -22.57
N LEU A 96 -9.55 -6.94 -22.23
CA LEU A 96 -10.76 -6.23 -22.69
C LEU A 96 -10.79 -6.07 -24.22
N ARG A 97 -9.64 -5.80 -24.86
CA ARG A 97 -9.58 -5.74 -26.33
C ARG A 97 -9.88 -7.10 -26.95
N GLN A 98 -9.27 -8.15 -26.41
CA GLN A 98 -9.48 -9.54 -26.83
C GLN A 98 -10.96 -9.93 -26.70
N LEU A 99 -11.62 -9.57 -25.59
CA LEU A 99 -13.06 -9.77 -25.41
C LEU A 99 -13.85 -9.07 -26.49
N ARG A 100 -13.59 -7.78 -26.70
CA ARG A 100 -14.29 -6.97 -27.69
C ARG A 100 -14.15 -7.59 -29.08
N HIS A 101 -12.94 -7.97 -29.46
CA HIS A 101 -12.68 -8.61 -30.74
C HIS A 101 -13.43 -9.95 -30.88
N GLN A 102 -13.41 -10.80 -29.86
CA GLN A 102 -14.12 -12.08 -29.89
C GLN A 102 -15.63 -11.92 -30.06
N VAL A 103 -16.24 -10.96 -29.37
CA VAL A 103 -17.70 -10.77 -29.45
C VAL A 103 -18.16 -10.05 -30.71
N THR A 104 -17.28 -9.30 -31.38
CA THR A 104 -17.62 -8.59 -32.63
C THR A 104 -17.22 -9.38 -33.88
N ALA A 105 -16.02 -9.95 -33.91
CA ALA A 105 -15.45 -10.56 -35.11
C ALA A 105 -15.82 -12.04 -35.26
N THR A 106 -15.87 -12.79 -34.15
CA THR A 106 -16.10 -14.23 -34.19
C THR A 106 -17.60 -14.56 -34.12
N GLU A 107 -18.04 -15.53 -34.91
CA GLU A 107 -19.42 -15.99 -34.92
C GLU A 107 -19.84 -16.59 -33.57
N GLY A 108 -18.96 -17.39 -32.94
CA GLY A 108 -19.21 -17.95 -31.62
C GLY A 108 -19.45 -16.91 -30.52
N GLY A 109 -18.77 -15.76 -30.58
CA GLY A 109 -19.00 -14.64 -29.66
C GLY A 109 -20.32 -13.92 -29.90
N ARG A 110 -20.69 -13.72 -31.17
CA ARG A 110 -21.99 -13.17 -31.54
C ARG A 110 -23.15 -14.09 -31.14
N ALA A 111 -22.99 -15.40 -31.34
CA ALA A 111 -23.97 -16.41 -30.93
C ALA A 111 -24.14 -16.44 -29.40
N ALA A 112 -23.04 -16.34 -28.63
CA ALA A 112 -23.11 -16.29 -27.17
C ALA A 112 -23.85 -15.05 -26.65
N LEU A 113 -23.63 -13.88 -27.28
CA LEU A 113 -24.37 -12.66 -26.97
C LEU A 113 -25.87 -12.77 -27.32
N ALA A 114 -26.18 -13.31 -28.51
CA ALA A 114 -27.54 -13.49 -28.98
C ALA A 114 -28.34 -14.41 -28.05
N LYS A 115 -27.73 -15.53 -27.62
CA LYS A 115 -28.35 -16.49 -26.69
C LYS A 115 -28.78 -15.86 -25.36
N GLU A 116 -28.02 -14.90 -24.86
CA GLU A 116 -28.31 -14.24 -23.57
C GLU A 116 -28.99 -12.87 -23.73
N HIS A 117 -29.31 -12.46 -24.97
CA HIS A 117 -29.90 -11.16 -25.31
C HIS A 117 -29.15 -9.98 -24.67
N LEU A 118 -27.83 -9.92 -24.88
CA LEU A 118 -26.96 -8.89 -24.33
C LEU A 118 -26.35 -8.01 -25.41
N ALA A 119 -26.32 -6.70 -25.16
CA ALA A 119 -25.57 -5.76 -25.98
C ALA A 119 -24.05 -5.86 -25.69
N VAL A 120 -23.25 -5.59 -26.72
CA VAL A 120 -21.77 -5.64 -26.64
C VAL A 120 -21.26 -4.68 -25.56
N ASP A 121 -21.73 -3.43 -25.54
CA ASP A 121 -21.24 -2.42 -24.58
C ASP A 121 -21.61 -2.76 -23.14
N THR A 122 -22.79 -3.34 -22.90
CA THR A 122 -23.19 -3.82 -21.58
C THR A 122 -22.29 -4.95 -21.09
N LEU A 123 -21.94 -5.90 -21.97
CA LEU A 123 -20.97 -6.94 -21.64
C LEU A 123 -19.60 -6.33 -21.32
N MET A 124 -19.13 -5.37 -22.13
CA MET A 124 -17.86 -4.68 -21.91
C MET A 124 -17.83 -3.92 -20.57
N ALA A 125 -18.93 -3.27 -20.17
CA ALA A 125 -19.05 -2.63 -18.87
C ALA A 125 -18.96 -3.64 -17.72
N CYS A 126 -19.69 -4.76 -17.82
CA CYS A 126 -19.62 -5.85 -16.83
C CYS A 126 -18.21 -6.45 -16.74
N ALA A 127 -17.58 -6.69 -17.89
CA ALA A 127 -16.23 -7.24 -17.97
C ALA A 127 -15.19 -6.29 -17.37
N ASN A 128 -15.31 -4.99 -17.63
CA ASN A 128 -14.44 -3.97 -17.04
C ASN A 128 -14.62 -3.87 -15.52
N ALA A 129 -15.85 -4.00 -15.02
CA ALA A 129 -16.13 -4.06 -13.58
C ALA A 129 -15.51 -5.31 -12.94
N HIS A 130 -15.63 -6.48 -13.57
CA HIS A 130 -14.96 -7.71 -13.14
C HIS A 130 -13.42 -7.53 -13.10
N ALA A 131 -12.84 -6.97 -14.17
CA ALA A 131 -11.40 -6.75 -14.29
C ALA A 131 -10.83 -5.78 -13.25
N ARG A 132 -11.66 -4.96 -12.60
CA ARG A 132 -11.23 -4.09 -11.49
C ARG A 132 -10.89 -4.88 -10.23
N PHE A 133 -11.59 -5.97 -9.98
CA PHE A 133 -11.39 -6.80 -8.79
C PHE A 133 -10.42 -7.95 -9.03
N ALA A 134 -9.92 -8.10 -10.26
CA ALA A 134 -8.93 -9.10 -10.61
C ALA A 134 -7.52 -8.65 -10.19
N GLU A 135 -6.70 -9.60 -9.76
CA GLU A 135 -5.29 -9.40 -9.53
C GLU A 135 -4.61 -8.98 -10.84
N THR A 136 -3.84 -7.89 -10.79
CA THR A 136 -3.32 -7.21 -11.98
C THR A 136 -2.44 -8.12 -12.84
N GLN A 137 -1.63 -8.97 -12.21
CA GLN A 137 -0.67 -9.84 -12.89
C GLN A 137 -1.32 -11.11 -13.44
N THR A 138 -2.21 -11.74 -12.68
CA THR A 138 -2.71 -13.08 -13.00
C THR A 138 -4.13 -13.09 -13.58
N GLY A 139 -4.93 -12.05 -13.31
CA GLY A 139 -6.35 -11.99 -13.66
C GLY A 139 -7.25 -12.77 -12.69
N ARG A 140 -6.68 -13.30 -11.59
CA ARG A 140 -7.37 -14.18 -10.63
C ARG A 140 -7.91 -13.39 -9.44
N GLY A 141 -8.61 -14.09 -8.54
CA GLY A 141 -9.01 -13.52 -7.25
C GLY A 141 -10.18 -12.53 -7.34
N VAL A 142 -11.04 -12.65 -8.37
CA VAL A 142 -12.26 -11.85 -8.43
C VAL A 142 -13.27 -12.44 -7.43
N THR A 143 -13.31 -11.85 -6.24
CA THR A 143 -14.12 -12.30 -5.09
C THR A 143 -15.20 -11.28 -4.70
N ALA A 144 -15.35 -10.20 -5.47
CA ALA A 144 -16.37 -9.20 -5.21
C ALA A 144 -17.79 -9.76 -5.38
N SER A 145 -18.71 -9.28 -4.55
CA SER A 145 -20.12 -9.69 -4.63
C SER A 145 -20.73 -9.30 -5.98
N LYS A 146 -21.71 -10.09 -6.43
CA LYS A 146 -22.46 -9.80 -7.67
C LYS A 146 -23.07 -8.39 -7.64
N ALA A 147 -23.67 -7.98 -6.52
CA ALA A 147 -24.25 -6.65 -6.36
C ALA A 147 -23.19 -5.57 -6.55
N ARG A 148 -22.03 -5.70 -5.89
CA ARG A 148 -20.94 -4.73 -6.00
C ARG A 148 -20.39 -4.60 -7.43
N ILE A 149 -20.30 -5.71 -8.15
CA ILE A 149 -19.87 -5.71 -9.55
C ILE A 149 -20.96 -5.08 -10.44
N ALA A 150 -22.23 -5.39 -10.18
CA ALA A 150 -23.37 -4.84 -10.90
C ALA A 150 -23.45 -3.32 -10.73
N ASP A 151 -23.31 -2.83 -9.49
CA ASP A 151 -23.26 -1.40 -9.14
C ASP A 151 -22.14 -0.68 -9.90
N HIS A 152 -20.94 -1.27 -9.94
CA HIS A 152 -19.80 -0.70 -10.67
C HIS A 152 -19.98 -0.68 -12.19
N ALA A 153 -20.72 -1.64 -12.74
CA ALA A 153 -21.04 -1.68 -14.16
C ALA A 153 -22.28 -0.82 -14.50
N GLY A 154 -23.04 -0.35 -13.50
CA GLY A 154 -24.31 0.36 -13.70
C GLY A 154 -25.41 -0.56 -14.26
N VAL A 155 -25.37 -1.85 -13.95
CA VAL A 155 -26.33 -2.86 -14.47
C VAL A 155 -27.07 -3.56 -13.36
N SER A 156 -28.16 -4.25 -13.70
CA SER A 156 -28.87 -5.11 -12.76
C SER A 156 -28.14 -6.44 -12.51
N ASP A 157 -28.44 -7.05 -11.36
CA ASP A 157 -27.95 -8.38 -10.97
C ASP A 157 -28.27 -9.47 -12.00
N THR A 158 -29.42 -9.36 -12.69
CA THR A 158 -29.83 -10.31 -13.73
C THR A 158 -28.99 -10.15 -15.00
N THR A 159 -28.72 -8.90 -15.40
CA THR A 159 -27.83 -8.59 -16.53
C THR A 159 -26.41 -9.08 -16.27
N LEU A 160 -25.89 -8.88 -15.06
CA LEU A 160 -24.56 -9.39 -14.70
C LEU A 160 -24.49 -10.93 -14.78
N LYS A 161 -25.53 -11.64 -14.34
CA LYS A 161 -25.60 -13.11 -14.45
C LYS A 161 -25.55 -13.56 -15.92
N ARG A 162 -26.28 -12.89 -16.81
CA ARG A 162 -26.23 -13.15 -18.25
C ARG A 162 -24.82 -12.89 -18.80
N ALA A 163 -24.18 -11.78 -18.43
CA ALA A 163 -22.83 -11.45 -18.87
C ALA A 163 -21.80 -12.50 -18.43
N ARG A 164 -21.92 -12.99 -17.20
CA ARG A 164 -21.13 -14.11 -16.67
C ARG A 164 -21.31 -15.41 -17.46
N ARG A 165 -22.50 -15.70 -17.98
CA ARG A 165 -22.72 -16.87 -18.86
C ARG A 165 -22.00 -16.72 -20.19
N VAL A 166 -22.00 -15.52 -20.77
CA VAL A 166 -21.23 -15.22 -21.99
C VAL A 166 -19.72 -15.40 -21.75
N LEU A 167 -19.19 -14.86 -20.65
CA LEU A 167 -17.77 -15.02 -20.30
C LEU A 167 -17.36 -16.49 -20.12
N LYS A 168 -18.26 -17.31 -19.54
CA LYS A 168 -18.05 -18.76 -19.42
C LYS A 168 -18.08 -19.46 -20.77
N ALA A 169 -19.04 -19.13 -21.63
CA ALA A 169 -19.14 -19.71 -22.97
C ALA A 169 -17.88 -19.44 -23.81
N LEU A 170 -17.27 -18.27 -23.62
CA LEU A 170 -16.03 -17.88 -24.31
C LEU A 170 -14.75 -18.37 -23.61
N SER A 171 -14.86 -19.11 -22.51
CA SER A 171 -13.72 -19.55 -21.68
C SER A 171 -12.81 -18.40 -21.20
N MET A 172 -13.34 -17.18 -21.13
CA MET A 172 -12.58 -16.00 -20.68
C MET A 172 -12.89 -15.57 -19.24
N GLY A 173 -13.93 -16.16 -18.65
CA GLY A 173 -14.21 -16.08 -17.22
C GLY A 173 -14.51 -17.46 -16.68
N VAL A 174 -13.67 -17.94 -15.77
CA VAL A 174 -13.82 -19.25 -15.11
C VAL A 174 -14.30 -19.02 -13.68
N GLU A 175 -15.44 -19.63 -13.35
CA GLU A 175 -15.93 -19.68 -11.96
C GLU A 175 -15.32 -20.92 -11.30
N HIS A 176 -14.50 -20.70 -10.28
CA HIS A 176 -13.88 -21.80 -9.53
C HIS A 176 -14.78 -22.27 -8.39
N ALA A 177 -15.32 -21.33 -7.62
CA ALA A 177 -16.22 -21.61 -6.51
C ALA A 177 -17.47 -20.76 -6.65
N ARG A 178 -18.65 -21.39 -6.56
CA ARG A 178 -19.92 -20.66 -6.55
C ARG A 178 -20.19 -20.10 -5.16
N GLY A 179 -20.60 -18.83 -5.10
CA GLY A 179 -20.95 -18.17 -3.86
C GLY A 179 -22.03 -18.92 -3.08
N ARG A 180 -21.79 -19.12 -1.79
CA ARG A 180 -22.64 -19.89 -0.87
C ARG A 180 -22.57 -19.33 0.54
N THR A 181 -23.43 -19.85 1.42
CA THR A 181 -23.31 -19.63 2.86
C THR A 181 -22.07 -20.34 3.39
N LEU A 182 -21.39 -19.69 4.34
CA LEU A 182 -20.22 -20.26 5.00
C LEU A 182 -20.62 -21.33 5.99
N SER A 183 -19.81 -22.39 6.10
CA SER A 183 -19.92 -23.35 7.20
C SER A 183 -19.49 -22.69 8.52
N SER A 184 -19.81 -23.30 9.67
CA SER A 184 -19.40 -22.76 10.98
C SER A 184 -17.89 -22.57 11.08
N PHE A 185 -17.10 -23.49 10.50
CA PHE A 185 -15.64 -23.38 10.45
C PHE A 185 -15.19 -22.20 9.57
N GLU A 186 -15.77 -22.06 8.37
CA GLU A 186 -15.46 -20.95 7.46
C GLU A 186 -15.91 -19.60 7.99
N TYR A 187 -17.00 -19.57 8.74
CA TYR A 187 -17.47 -18.39 9.45
C TYR A 187 -16.44 -17.92 10.49
N LEU A 188 -15.94 -18.85 11.32
CA LEU A 188 -14.88 -18.55 12.28
C LEU A 188 -13.58 -18.15 11.58
N ALA A 189 -13.26 -18.77 10.44
CA ALA A 189 -12.09 -18.39 9.65
C ALA A 189 -12.22 -16.97 9.07
N ALA A 190 -13.42 -16.60 8.62
CA ALA A 190 -13.71 -15.24 8.16
C ALA A 190 -13.61 -14.21 9.30
N GLU A 191 -14.14 -14.55 10.47
CA GLU A 191 -14.03 -13.72 11.67
C GLU A 191 -12.56 -13.55 12.10
N ALA A 192 -11.76 -14.62 12.09
CA ALA A 192 -10.33 -14.55 12.35
C ALA A 192 -9.58 -13.69 11.30
N HIS A 193 -10.01 -13.72 10.03
CA HIS A 193 -9.33 -12.99 8.95
C HIS A 193 -9.56 -11.48 9.00
N HIS A 194 -10.80 -11.02 9.21
CA HIS A 194 -11.15 -9.60 9.12
C HIS A 194 -11.87 -9.03 10.35
N GLY A 195 -11.98 -9.79 11.44
CA GLY A 195 -12.55 -9.35 12.72
C GLY A 195 -14.04 -9.01 12.69
N GLY A 196 -14.78 -9.49 11.69
CA GLY A 196 -16.19 -9.16 11.50
C GLY A 196 -17.03 -10.38 11.14
N SER A 197 -18.35 -10.24 11.18
CA SER A 197 -19.27 -11.31 10.81
C SER A 197 -19.47 -11.39 9.29
N GLN A 198 -19.19 -12.55 8.72
CA GLN A 198 -19.49 -12.85 7.32
C GLN A 198 -20.19 -14.21 7.21
N HIS A 199 -21.47 -14.22 6.84
CA HIS A 199 -22.25 -15.46 6.71
C HIS A 199 -22.29 -16.02 5.28
N LYS A 200 -21.89 -15.23 4.28
CA LYS A 200 -21.96 -15.59 2.86
C LYS A 200 -20.67 -15.15 2.18
N ALA A 201 -20.14 -16.00 1.31
CA ALA A 201 -19.07 -15.62 0.40
C ALA A 201 -19.59 -15.52 -1.04
N ALA A 202 -19.00 -14.59 -1.79
CA ALA A 202 -19.28 -14.45 -3.21
C ALA A 202 -18.61 -15.57 -4.02
N SER A 203 -19.01 -15.71 -5.28
CA SER A 203 -18.31 -16.61 -6.19
C SER A 203 -16.88 -16.14 -6.43
N THR A 204 -15.93 -17.08 -6.46
CA THR A 204 -14.53 -16.83 -6.83
C THR A 204 -14.35 -17.04 -8.33
N TRP A 205 -13.89 -16.01 -9.03
CA TRP A 205 -13.70 -15.99 -10.47
C TRP A 205 -12.23 -15.72 -10.85
N SER A 206 -11.81 -16.31 -11.97
CA SER A 206 -10.57 -15.99 -12.66
C SER A 206 -10.88 -15.54 -14.07
N LEU A 207 -10.25 -14.46 -14.51
CA LEU A 207 -10.30 -13.96 -15.88
C LEU A 207 -9.12 -14.55 -16.64
N SER A 208 -9.39 -15.10 -17.82
CA SER A 208 -8.42 -15.82 -18.63
C SER A 208 -8.38 -15.29 -20.05
N SER A 209 -7.21 -15.40 -20.67
CA SER A 209 -6.99 -15.17 -22.10
C SER A 209 -6.65 -16.50 -22.76
N PRO A 210 -7.64 -17.28 -23.24
CA PRO A 210 -7.36 -18.54 -23.93
C PRO A 210 -6.45 -18.33 -25.15
N LYS A 211 -5.55 -19.27 -25.40
CA LYS A 211 -4.60 -19.20 -26.52
C LYS A 211 -5.29 -18.95 -27.87
N ALA A 212 -6.45 -19.59 -28.10
CA ALA A 212 -7.25 -19.39 -29.31
C ALA A 212 -7.68 -17.92 -29.49
N VAL A 213 -8.11 -17.26 -28.41
CA VAL A 213 -8.52 -15.85 -28.43
C VAL A 213 -7.33 -14.92 -28.64
N VAL A 214 -6.20 -15.22 -28.00
CA VAL A 214 -4.98 -14.41 -28.15
C VAL A 214 -4.49 -14.45 -29.59
N ILE A 215 -4.49 -15.64 -30.22
CA ILE A 215 -4.06 -15.81 -31.62
C ILE A 215 -5.05 -15.17 -32.59
N SER A 216 -6.37 -15.29 -32.33
CA SER A 216 -7.37 -14.71 -33.22
C SER A 216 -7.40 -13.18 -33.19
N THR A 217 -6.97 -12.59 -32.07
CA THR A 217 -7.00 -11.13 -31.90
C THR A 217 -5.82 -10.49 -32.61
N PRO A 218 -6.05 -9.55 -33.56
CA PRO A 218 -4.96 -8.89 -34.24
C PRO A 218 -4.10 -8.09 -33.25
N PRO A 219 -2.76 -8.10 -33.41
CA PRO A 219 -1.87 -7.32 -32.57
C PRO A 219 -2.13 -5.83 -32.78
N ILE A 220 -1.95 -5.02 -31.74
CA ILE A 220 -1.93 -3.57 -31.90
C ILE A 220 -0.69 -3.24 -32.71
N GLU A 221 -0.87 -2.73 -33.93
CA GLU A 221 0.18 -2.05 -34.67
C GLU A 221 0.58 -0.81 -33.87
N ARG A 222 1.57 -0.97 -32.99
CA ARG A 222 2.24 0.18 -32.40
C ARG A 222 3.06 0.80 -33.52
N PRO A 223 2.91 2.09 -33.84
CA PRO A 223 3.81 2.73 -34.77
C PRO A 223 5.22 2.47 -34.26
N GLN A 224 6.01 1.72 -35.03
CA GLN A 224 7.40 1.45 -34.68
C GLN A 224 8.03 2.82 -34.50
N ARG A 225 8.34 3.17 -33.26
CA ARG A 225 9.05 4.41 -32.94
C ARG A 225 10.37 4.27 -33.65
N ALA A 226 10.51 4.91 -34.82
CA ALA A 226 11.69 4.84 -35.66
C ALA A 226 12.87 5.04 -34.72
N ARG A 227 13.69 4.00 -34.61
CA ARG A 227 14.82 3.94 -33.71
C ARG A 227 15.85 4.92 -34.28
N ARG A 228 15.63 6.24 -34.12
CA ARG A 228 16.62 7.26 -34.42
C ARG A 228 17.81 6.90 -33.54
N SER A 229 18.80 6.31 -34.18
CA SER A 229 20.00 5.80 -33.55
C SER A 229 20.63 6.95 -32.78
N ARG A 230 20.76 6.81 -31.45
CA ARG A 230 21.50 7.74 -30.57
C ARG A 230 22.92 8.05 -31.08
N ALA A 231 23.43 7.23 -32.01
CA ALA A 231 24.71 7.42 -32.69
C ALA A 231 24.72 8.66 -33.61
N THR A 232 23.67 8.93 -34.39
CA THR A 232 23.68 10.06 -35.35
C THR A 232 23.53 11.42 -34.65
N ALA A 233 22.75 11.48 -33.57
CA ALA A 233 22.64 12.69 -32.75
C ALA A 233 23.95 13.05 -32.02
N ARG A 234 24.75 12.05 -31.61
CA ARG A 234 26.06 12.28 -31.00
C ARG A 234 27.09 12.83 -31.99
N VAL A 235 27.12 12.33 -33.22
CA VAL A 235 28.06 12.83 -34.25
C VAL A 235 27.74 14.27 -34.66
N ALA A 236 26.46 14.65 -34.70
CA ALA A 236 26.05 16.04 -34.95
C ALA A 236 26.43 17.00 -33.80
N ALA A 237 26.35 16.55 -32.54
CA ALA A 237 26.73 17.34 -31.37
C ALA A 237 28.26 17.52 -31.22
N PHE A 238 29.07 16.53 -31.64
CA PHE A 238 30.53 16.66 -31.62
C PHE A 238 31.07 17.62 -32.68
N ARG A 239 30.42 17.73 -33.85
CA ARG A 239 30.83 18.66 -34.92
C ARG A 239 30.54 20.13 -34.63
N THR A 240 29.59 20.43 -33.75
CA THR A 240 29.25 21.81 -33.38
C THR A 240 30.15 22.38 -32.27
N CYS A 241 30.84 21.53 -31.51
CA CYS A 241 31.70 21.96 -30.39
C CYS A 241 33.15 22.27 -30.81
N THR A 242 33.61 21.80 -31.97
CA THR A 242 35.01 21.98 -32.44
C THR A 242 35.24 23.25 -33.27
N GLN A 243 34.23 24.07 -33.55
CA GLN A 243 34.39 25.30 -34.35
C GLN A 243 34.44 26.61 -33.56
N ARG A 244 34.47 26.58 -32.22
CA ARG A 244 34.66 27.79 -31.41
C ARG A 244 35.87 27.64 -30.50
N LYS A 245 37.02 28.15 -30.97
CA LYS A 245 38.07 28.82 -30.16
C LYS A 245 39.24 29.23 -31.06
N THR A 246 39.11 30.37 -31.73
CA THR A 246 40.24 31.25 -32.03
C THR A 246 40.33 32.30 -30.90
N PRO A 247 41.48 32.54 -30.26
CA PRO A 247 41.66 33.68 -29.37
C PRO A 247 42.29 34.88 -30.08
N PRO A 248 41.96 36.13 -29.70
CA PRO A 248 42.60 37.33 -30.22
C PRO A 248 43.80 37.80 -29.37
N THR A 249 44.85 38.23 -30.07
CA THR A 249 45.74 39.41 -29.87
C THR A 249 46.25 39.83 -28.48
N GLY A 250 47.59 39.88 -28.33
CA GLY A 250 48.32 41.14 -28.04
C GLY A 250 49.19 41.28 -26.77
N SER A 251 50.52 41.44 -26.99
CA SER A 251 51.54 42.21 -26.20
C SER A 251 51.88 41.76 -24.75
N ASN A 252 53.12 41.74 -24.22
CA ASN A 252 54.38 42.47 -24.48
C ASN A 252 55.60 41.72 -23.88
N THR A 253 56.76 41.87 -24.54
CA THR A 253 58.16 42.09 -24.05
C THR A 253 58.70 41.30 -22.84
N GLY A 254 59.90 40.68 -22.82
CA GLY A 254 61.05 40.66 -23.71
C GLY A 254 62.19 39.81 -23.10
N ASP A 255 63.30 39.76 -23.84
CA ASP A 255 64.66 39.31 -23.49
C ASP A 255 65.02 37.81 -23.50
N ASN A 256 65.69 37.48 -24.59
CA ASN A 256 66.55 36.33 -24.90
C ASN A 256 67.95 36.56 -24.25
N PRO A 257 68.83 35.55 -24.10
CA PRO A 257 69.56 35.03 -25.26
C PRO A 257 69.77 33.49 -25.30
N GLN A 258 69.65 32.96 -26.51
CA GLN A 258 70.19 31.70 -27.07
C GLN A 258 71.72 31.52 -26.81
N PRO A 259 72.40 30.35 -27.02
CA PRO A 259 72.20 29.45 -28.18
C PRO A 259 72.60 27.95 -28.10
N GLY A 260 72.17 27.18 -29.11
CA GLY A 260 72.85 25.98 -29.64
C GLY A 260 72.54 24.66 -28.92
N ALA A 261 72.48 23.48 -29.55
CA ALA A 261 72.85 23.06 -30.88
C ALA A 261 72.14 21.73 -31.23
N ARG A 262 72.01 21.49 -32.53
CA ARG A 262 71.77 20.26 -33.32
C ARG A 262 71.64 18.91 -32.56
N GLY A 263 70.64 18.12 -32.98
CA GLY A 263 70.54 16.68 -32.72
C GLY A 263 71.64 15.87 -33.46
N PRO A 264 71.48 14.56 -33.74
CA PRO A 264 70.35 13.65 -33.50
C PRO A 264 70.75 12.43 -32.62
N LEU A 265 69.82 11.50 -32.37
CA LEU A 265 70.00 10.03 -32.28
C LEU A 265 69.07 9.35 -31.24
N SER A 266 68.20 8.49 -31.82
CA SER A 266 67.72 7.18 -31.38
C SER A 266 67.30 6.86 -29.93
N SER A 267 66.05 6.38 -29.88
CA SER A 267 65.58 5.09 -29.32
C SER A 267 65.54 4.80 -27.83
N ASN A 268 64.41 4.17 -27.48
CA ASN A 268 64.10 3.32 -26.32
C ASN A 268 63.85 4.05 -24.99
N ALA A 269 62.63 4.04 -24.45
CA ALA A 269 61.85 2.92 -23.87
C ALA A 269 62.16 2.69 -22.37
N PHE A 270 61.08 2.39 -21.63
CA PHE A 270 60.99 2.03 -20.20
C PHE A 270 61.12 3.22 -19.24
N VAL A 271 60.06 3.69 -18.56
CA VAL A 271 59.16 3.01 -17.60
C VAL A 271 59.91 2.27 -16.51
N CYS A 272 60.09 2.93 -15.37
CA CYS A 272 59.64 2.52 -14.04
C CYS A 272 60.40 3.35 -13.00
N SER A 273 59.69 3.92 -12.03
CA SER A 273 60.05 3.81 -10.61
C SER A 273 58.98 4.47 -9.75
N SER A 274 58.27 3.59 -9.03
CA SER A 274 57.80 3.77 -7.65
C SER A 274 58.77 4.65 -6.83
N SER A 275 58.35 5.44 -5.85
CA SER A 275 57.68 4.99 -4.63
C SER A 275 57.48 6.19 -3.71
N SER A 276 56.52 6.01 -2.81
CA SER A 276 56.23 6.77 -1.59
C SER A 276 57.45 7.23 -0.79
N VAL A 277 57.42 8.46 -0.26
CA VAL A 277 57.59 8.72 1.19
C VAL A 277 57.27 10.19 1.52
N GLY A 278 56.49 10.36 2.60
CA GLY A 278 56.70 11.38 3.62
C GLY A 278 56.41 12.84 3.30
N SER A 279 55.32 13.37 3.87
CA SER A 279 55.39 14.71 4.49
C SER A 279 54.33 14.87 5.58
N THR A 280 54.66 14.37 6.76
CA THR A 280 54.08 14.79 8.03
C THR A 280 54.73 16.13 8.37
N HIS A 281 54.10 17.27 8.08
CA HIS A 281 54.27 18.54 8.80
C HIS A 281 53.27 19.56 8.25
N GLN A 282 52.14 19.74 8.95
CA GLN A 282 51.44 21.04 9.12
C GLN A 282 50.05 20.80 9.73
N ARG A 283 50.04 20.40 11.01
CA ARG A 283 48.97 20.78 11.94
C ARG A 283 49.58 21.62 13.05
N ALA A 284 49.80 22.88 12.75
CA ALA A 284 49.99 23.90 13.76
C ALA A 284 49.47 25.20 13.14
N ARG A 285 48.64 25.94 13.87
CA ARG A 285 47.90 27.17 13.46
C ARG A 285 46.50 26.95 12.87
N ALA A 286 45.61 26.33 13.65
CA ALA A 286 44.16 26.61 13.56
C ALA A 286 43.47 26.31 14.91
N ARG A 287 43.98 26.89 16.00
CA ARG A 287 43.27 26.98 17.27
C ARG A 287 43.29 28.45 17.69
N LYS A 288 42.35 29.22 17.17
CA LYS A 288 41.91 30.50 17.75
C LYS A 288 40.48 30.77 17.27
N ASN A 289 39.59 30.84 18.25
CA ASN A 289 38.30 31.51 18.27
C ASN A 289 37.17 30.97 17.38
N SER A 290 36.32 30.17 18.00
CA SER A 290 34.85 30.25 17.83
C SER A 290 34.19 29.41 18.92
N SER A 291 34.15 29.92 20.14
CA SER A 291 33.17 29.51 21.14
C SER A 291 31.79 30.02 20.69
N ASN A 292 31.21 29.38 19.67
CA ASN A 292 29.82 29.61 19.35
C ASN A 292 29.02 28.77 20.31
N HIS A 293 28.42 29.44 21.29
CA HIS A 293 27.33 28.94 22.12
C HIS A 293 26.30 28.28 21.20
N THR A 294 26.46 26.97 20.96
CA THR A 294 25.54 26.22 20.12
C THR A 294 24.36 25.94 21.02
N THR A 295 23.35 26.80 20.99
CA THR A 295 22.02 26.45 21.48
C THR A 295 21.73 25.06 20.92
N GLN A 296 21.65 24.06 21.81
CA GLN A 296 21.49 22.68 21.39
C GLN A 296 20.27 22.62 20.46
N ARG A 297 20.47 22.12 19.23
CA ARG A 297 19.39 22.11 18.23
C ARG A 297 18.22 21.32 18.83
N PRO A 298 16.96 21.80 18.75
CA PRO A 298 15.80 21.09 19.28
C PRO A 298 15.77 19.64 18.82
N ILE A 299 15.42 18.72 19.71
CA ILE A 299 15.45 17.27 19.42
C ILE A 299 14.53 16.89 18.25
N GLU A 300 13.39 17.56 18.12
CA GLU A 300 12.45 17.35 17.01
C GLU A 300 13.04 17.76 15.67
N LEU A 301 13.80 18.86 15.63
CA LEU A 301 14.52 19.29 14.44
C LEU A 301 15.61 18.28 14.03
N GLN A 302 16.32 17.71 15.01
CA GLN A 302 17.31 16.67 14.74
C GLN A 302 16.66 15.36 14.26
N ARG A 303 15.52 14.98 14.86
CA ARG A 303 14.73 13.79 14.47
C ARG A 303 14.15 13.94 13.06
N ALA A 304 13.62 15.11 12.72
CA ALA A 304 13.14 15.43 11.39
C ALA A 304 14.27 15.39 10.36
N ALA A 305 15.43 15.98 10.66
CA ALA A 305 16.60 15.94 9.78
C ALA A 305 17.11 14.50 9.54
N ALA A 306 17.16 13.67 10.58
CA ALA A 306 17.55 12.27 10.46
C ALA A 306 16.53 11.46 9.64
N SER A 307 15.22 11.63 9.90
CA SER A 307 14.16 10.97 9.15
C SER A 307 14.13 11.38 7.67
N LEU A 308 14.41 12.65 7.37
CA LEU A 308 14.54 13.16 6.01
C LEU A 308 15.67 12.45 5.26
N ALA A 309 16.85 12.32 5.87
CA ALA A 309 17.99 11.65 5.25
C ALA A 309 17.71 10.17 4.91
N THR A 310 16.97 9.46 5.77
CA THR A 310 16.54 8.08 5.52
C THR A 310 15.59 7.96 4.33
N HIS A 311 14.68 8.92 4.17
CA HIS A 311 13.65 8.87 3.13
C HIS A 311 14.03 9.56 1.82
N ALA A 312 15.13 10.32 1.80
CA ALA A 312 15.68 10.96 0.61
C ALA A 312 17.16 10.56 0.45
N PRO A 313 17.45 9.45 -0.26
CA PRO A 313 18.80 8.86 -0.38
C PRO A 313 19.86 9.81 -0.96
N ALA A 314 19.45 10.88 -1.63
CA ALA A 314 20.34 11.94 -2.12
C ALA A 314 21.04 12.72 -0.98
N PHE A 315 20.49 12.67 0.23
CA PHE A 315 20.97 13.36 1.43
C PHE A 315 21.42 12.39 2.53
N ASP A 316 21.59 11.10 2.22
CA ASP A 316 22.07 10.13 3.19
C ASP A 316 23.45 10.57 3.71
N PRO A 317 23.63 10.70 5.04
CA PRO A 317 24.92 11.03 5.61
C PRO A 317 25.99 10.01 5.25
N LYS A 318 25.66 8.76 4.91
CA LYS A 318 26.63 7.70 4.58
C LYS A 318 26.68 7.45 3.07
N ASP A 319 27.88 7.46 2.49
CA ASP A 319 28.08 6.86 1.16
C ASP A 319 28.02 5.32 1.25
N ARG A 320 27.85 4.61 0.13
CA ARG A 320 27.94 3.12 0.07
C ARG A 320 29.29 2.57 0.56
N ILE A 321 30.28 3.44 0.75
CA ILE A 321 31.66 3.15 1.20
C ILE A 321 31.86 3.58 2.67
N GLY A 322 30.82 4.04 3.38
CA GLY A 322 30.86 4.35 4.82
C GLY A 322 31.45 5.71 5.18
N THR A 323 31.81 6.55 4.20
CA THR A 323 32.31 7.90 4.45
C THR A 323 31.15 8.87 4.72
N PRO A 324 31.18 9.68 5.79
CA PRO A 324 30.13 10.65 6.05
C PRO A 324 30.17 11.79 5.01
N ARG A 325 29.20 11.85 4.08
CA ARG A 325 29.08 12.94 3.10
C ARG A 325 28.52 14.21 3.73
N GLN A 326 27.65 14.11 4.74
CA GLN A 326 27.03 15.25 5.44
C GLN A 326 26.71 14.95 6.90
N HIS A 327 26.78 15.96 7.75
CA HIS A 327 26.31 15.86 9.14
C HIS A 327 24.82 16.22 9.22
N ILE A 328 24.06 15.46 10.01
CA ILE A 328 22.62 15.70 10.30
C ILE A 328 22.38 17.16 10.74
N GLY A 329 23.35 17.78 11.43
CA GLY A 329 23.31 19.19 11.80
C GLY A 329 23.16 20.16 10.63
N THR A 330 23.82 19.91 9.50
CA THR A 330 23.73 20.77 8.31
C THR A 330 22.35 20.66 7.63
N ILE A 331 21.74 19.47 7.68
CA ILE A 331 20.38 19.23 7.20
C ILE A 331 19.38 19.95 8.12
N ALA A 332 19.55 19.82 9.44
CA ALA A 332 18.76 20.55 10.44
C ALA A 332 18.85 22.07 10.26
N ASP A 333 20.04 22.61 9.94
CA ASP A 333 20.23 24.03 9.66
C ASP A 333 19.53 24.45 8.35
N GLY A 334 19.47 23.57 7.35
CA GLY A 334 18.71 23.78 6.13
C GLY A 334 17.20 23.83 6.35
N ILE A 335 16.65 22.92 7.16
CA ILE A 335 15.22 22.89 7.53
C ILE A 335 14.86 24.13 8.34
N ARG A 336 15.68 24.46 9.34
CA ARG A 336 15.50 25.67 10.17
C ARG A 336 15.57 26.95 9.34
N GLY A 337 16.51 27.04 8.39
CA GLY A 337 16.64 28.19 7.49
C GLY A 337 15.47 28.34 6.52
N ALA A 338 14.72 27.27 6.24
CA ALA A 338 13.51 27.29 5.43
C ALA A 338 12.25 27.65 6.23
N GLY A 339 12.36 27.86 7.55
CA GLY A 339 11.22 28.23 8.41
C GLY A 339 10.18 27.13 8.61
N ILE A 340 10.56 25.85 8.43
CA ILE A 340 9.64 24.71 8.55
C ILE A 340 9.41 24.36 10.01
N ASP A 341 8.15 24.36 10.44
CA ASP A 341 7.76 23.89 11.77
C ASP A 341 7.84 22.35 11.86
N THR A 342 8.87 21.86 12.55
CA THR A 342 9.14 20.43 12.69
C THR A 342 8.20 19.71 13.66
N THR A 343 7.36 20.44 14.40
CA THR A 343 6.30 19.81 15.22
C THR A 343 5.13 19.35 14.35
N ARG A 344 4.90 20.03 13.23
CA ARG A 344 3.83 19.73 12.25
C ARG A 344 4.33 18.93 11.05
N TRP A 345 5.57 19.19 10.63
CA TRP A 345 6.20 18.55 9.49
C TRP A 345 7.25 17.54 9.93
N SER A 346 6.94 16.24 9.80
CA SER A 346 7.92 15.20 10.04
C SER A 346 8.96 15.14 8.92
N GLY A 347 10.15 14.61 9.21
CA GLY A 347 11.20 14.42 8.19
C GLY A 347 10.73 13.58 6.99
N ARG A 348 9.86 12.60 7.25
CA ARG A 348 9.20 11.78 6.22
C ARG A 348 8.26 12.63 5.34
N ASP A 349 7.49 13.53 5.94
CA ASP A 349 6.58 14.42 5.21
C ASP A 349 7.33 15.36 4.29
N ILE A 350 8.44 15.94 4.78
CA ILE A 350 9.33 16.80 4.00
C ILE A 350 9.90 16.02 2.81
N ALA A 351 10.42 14.81 3.03
CA ALA A 351 10.96 13.95 1.97
C ALA A 351 9.92 13.60 0.89
N GLN A 352 8.70 13.27 1.32
CA GLN A 352 7.60 12.92 0.41
C GLN A 352 7.15 14.12 -0.42
N THR A 353 7.04 15.30 0.19
CA THR A 353 6.67 16.53 -0.53
C THR A 353 7.73 16.92 -1.55
N LEU A 354 9.02 16.86 -1.19
CA LEU A 354 10.12 17.09 -2.13
C LEU A 354 10.11 16.10 -3.28
N SER A 355 9.82 14.82 -2.98
CA SER A 355 9.77 13.77 -4.00
C SER A 355 8.59 13.94 -4.95
N ARG A 356 7.41 14.31 -4.42
CA ARG A 356 6.23 14.61 -5.22
C ARG A 356 6.48 15.79 -6.14
N HIS A 357 7.01 16.89 -5.62
CA HIS A 357 7.32 18.08 -6.40
C HIS A 357 8.35 17.79 -7.50
N THR A 358 9.35 16.98 -7.20
CA THR A 358 10.36 16.55 -8.20
C THR A 358 9.71 15.71 -9.30
N ALA A 359 8.76 14.82 -8.97
CA ALA A 359 8.01 14.05 -9.95
C ALA A 359 7.06 14.93 -10.81
N GLU A 360 6.36 15.88 -10.20
CA GLU A 360 5.44 16.80 -10.88
C GLU A 360 6.17 17.73 -11.86
N THR A 361 7.39 18.15 -11.52
CA THR A 361 8.25 18.96 -12.40
C THR A 361 8.98 18.12 -13.47
N GLY A 362 8.72 16.80 -13.54
CA GLY A 362 9.35 15.89 -14.50
C GLY A 362 10.85 15.68 -14.28
N GLN A 363 11.38 16.06 -13.12
CA GLN A 363 12.77 15.87 -12.75
C GLN A 363 12.98 14.48 -12.14
N ILE A 364 14.16 13.92 -12.35
CA ILE A 364 14.58 12.67 -11.71
C ILE A 364 15.46 13.04 -10.51
N TRP A 365 15.27 12.35 -9.39
CA TRP A 365 16.13 12.52 -8.22
C TRP A 365 17.60 12.26 -8.59
N PRO A 366 18.51 13.22 -8.37
CA PRO A 366 19.93 12.99 -8.63
C PRO A 366 20.50 11.94 -7.67
N THR A 367 21.39 11.09 -8.17
CA THR A 367 22.18 10.17 -7.34
C THR A 367 23.12 10.98 -6.44
N ALA A 368 23.40 10.50 -5.23
CA ALA A 368 24.28 11.16 -4.27
C ALA A 368 25.65 11.56 -4.87
N SER A 369 26.19 10.77 -5.81
CA SER A 369 27.45 11.03 -6.52
C SER A 369 27.39 12.21 -7.51
N ALA A 370 26.21 12.58 -8.00
CA ALA A 370 26.02 13.66 -8.96
C ALA A 370 25.89 15.05 -8.31
N ILE A 371 25.81 15.12 -6.98
CA ILE A 371 25.57 16.37 -6.24
C ILE A 371 26.88 16.85 -5.62
N SER A 372 27.41 17.97 -6.13
CA SER A 372 28.65 18.59 -5.61
C SER A 372 28.45 19.23 -4.23
N SER A 373 27.30 19.85 -3.97
CA SER A 373 26.97 20.52 -2.71
C SER A 373 25.55 20.16 -2.24
N PRO A 374 25.38 19.06 -1.48
CA PRO A 374 24.02 18.59 -1.16
C PRO A 374 23.26 19.48 -0.19
N SER A 375 23.94 20.29 0.64
CA SER A 375 23.31 21.24 1.56
C SER A 375 22.76 22.46 0.83
N ALA A 376 23.49 22.98 -0.15
CA ALA A 376 23.02 24.03 -1.04
C ALA A 376 21.84 23.55 -1.90
N PHE A 377 21.93 22.33 -2.42
CA PHE A 377 20.85 21.70 -3.18
C PHE A 377 19.59 21.50 -2.33
N LEU A 378 19.73 21.06 -1.07
CA LEU A 378 18.62 20.94 -0.14
C LEU A 378 17.95 22.30 0.10
N ARG A 379 18.71 23.34 0.43
CA ARG A 379 18.16 24.70 0.65
C ARG A 379 17.41 25.22 -0.57
N TRP A 380 17.98 25.05 -1.77
CA TRP A 380 17.34 25.43 -3.03
C TRP A 380 16.06 24.63 -3.31
N LYS A 381 16.02 23.34 -2.96
CA LYS A 381 14.79 22.53 -3.09
C LYS A 381 13.74 22.92 -2.06
N LEU A 382 14.13 23.21 -0.82
CA LEU A 382 13.20 23.65 0.22
C LEU A 382 12.59 25.03 -0.10
N SER A 383 13.34 25.94 -0.73
CA SER A 383 12.84 27.27 -1.11
C SER A 383 11.84 27.26 -2.28
N GLN A 384 11.66 26.13 -2.97
CA GLN A 384 10.70 26.00 -4.08
C GLN A 384 9.28 25.67 -3.63
N LEU A 385 9.11 25.33 -2.35
CA LEU A 385 7.88 24.79 -1.82
C LEU A 385 7.33 25.71 -0.74
N ASP A 386 6.01 25.83 -0.71
CA ASP A 386 5.29 26.46 0.39
C ASP A 386 5.04 25.41 1.49
N TRP A 387 5.48 25.74 2.71
CA TRP A 387 5.41 24.89 3.90
C TRP A 387 4.33 25.35 4.89
N THR A 388 3.58 26.42 4.56
CA THR A 388 2.51 26.95 5.42
C THR A 388 1.26 26.06 5.43
N GLY A 389 1.07 25.26 4.37
CA GLY A 389 -0.04 24.31 4.25
C GLY A 389 0.03 23.12 5.22
N PRO A 390 -1.05 22.31 5.30
CA PRO A 390 -1.08 21.14 6.16
C PRO A 390 -0.13 20.05 5.66
N SER A 391 0.58 19.41 6.59
CA SER A 391 1.55 18.37 6.26
C SER A 391 0.85 17.12 5.72
N PRO A 392 1.51 16.30 4.88
CA PRO A 392 0.96 15.02 4.42
C PRO A 392 0.44 14.10 5.53
N SER A 393 1.08 14.10 6.70
CA SER A 393 0.60 13.35 7.87
C SER A 393 -0.64 13.98 8.49
N GLU A 394 -0.72 15.31 8.62
CA GLU A 394 -1.94 16.02 9.06
C GLU A 394 -3.12 15.75 8.10
N LYS A 395 -2.89 15.82 6.78
CA LYS A 395 -3.90 15.48 5.76
C LYS A 395 -4.38 14.03 5.89
N ARG A 396 -3.48 13.10 6.24
CA ARG A 396 -3.85 11.69 6.46
C ARG A 396 -4.72 11.56 7.70
N THR A 397 -4.34 12.17 8.82
CA THR A 397 -5.13 12.18 10.06
C THR A 397 -6.53 12.75 9.81
N GLN A 398 -6.63 13.89 9.12
CA GLN A 398 -7.92 14.49 8.76
C GLN A 398 -8.76 13.56 7.88
N SER A 399 -8.16 12.90 6.88
CA SER A 399 -8.86 11.91 6.06
C SER A 399 -9.27 10.66 6.84
N ASP A 400 -8.53 10.28 7.87
CA ASP A 400 -8.85 9.14 8.72
C ASP A 400 -9.99 9.49 9.69
N GLU A 401 -10.02 10.72 10.20
CA GLU A 401 -11.12 11.25 11.00
C GLU A 401 -12.43 11.34 10.21
N THR A 402 -12.40 11.84 8.96
CA THR A 402 -13.59 11.84 8.11
C THR A 402 -14.07 10.42 7.84
N ARG A 403 -13.15 9.49 7.54
CA ARG A 403 -13.49 8.07 7.34
C ARG A 403 -14.10 7.44 8.60
N ARG A 404 -13.60 7.78 9.79
CA ARG A 404 -14.16 7.31 11.07
C ARG A 404 -15.58 7.84 11.28
N LYS A 405 -15.82 9.14 11.04
CA LYS A 405 -17.16 9.73 11.13
C LYS A 405 -18.15 9.03 10.19
N GLU A 406 -17.78 8.81 8.93
CA GLU A 406 -18.63 8.08 7.98
C GLU A 406 -18.92 6.63 8.41
N ILE A 407 -17.96 5.95 9.05
CA ILE A 407 -18.16 4.60 9.58
C ILE A 407 -19.19 4.64 10.72
N THR A 408 -19.04 5.57 11.66
CA THR A 408 -19.96 5.74 12.78
C THR A 408 -21.37 6.09 12.28
N GLU A 409 -21.50 7.00 11.31
CA GLU A 409 -22.78 7.35 10.69
C GLU A 409 -23.43 6.14 10.00
N ARG A 410 -22.66 5.36 9.23
CA ARG A 410 -23.17 4.12 8.61
C ARG A 410 -23.60 3.09 9.64
N GLN A 411 -22.90 2.98 10.76
CA GLN A 411 -23.27 2.09 11.85
C GLN A 411 -24.56 2.55 12.53
N ALA A 412 -24.69 3.85 12.84
CA ALA A 412 -25.90 4.44 13.42
C ALA A 412 -27.12 4.30 12.50
N GLU A 413 -26.94 4.42 11.19
CA GLU A 413 -28.01 4.21 10.23
C GLU A 413 -28.42 2.72 10.15
N ARG A 414 -27.47 1.79 10.25
CA ARG A 414 -27.79 0.35 10.33
C ARG A 414 -28.56 0.02 11.59
N THR A 415 -28.11 0.49 12.75
CA THR A 415 -28.82 0.26 14.01
C THR A 415 -30.22 0.86 14.00
N ARG A 416 -30.41 2.05 13.39
CA ARG A 416 -31.75 2.64 13.20
C ARG A 416 -32.64 1.78 12.32
N ARG A 417 -32.13 1.25 11.21
CA ARG A 417 -32.88 0.34 10.33
C ARG A 417 -33.22 -0.98 11.01
N ASP A 418 -32.28 -1.53 11.78
CA ASP A 418 -32.48 -2.77 12.52
C ASP A 418 -33.52 -2.57 13.64
N ALA A 419 -33.52 -1.41 14.31
CA ALA A 419 -34.54 -1.04 15.30
C ALA A 419 -35.92 -0.80 14.67
N ALA A 420 -35.98 -0.26 13.45
CA ALA A 420 -37.22 -0.07 12.70
C ALA A 420 -37.74 -1.36 12.05
N ALA A 421 -36.91 -2.41 11.96
CA ALA A 421 -37.33 -3.68 11.41
C ALA A 421 -38.35 -4.37 12.34
N ALA A 422 -39.53 -4.70 11.81
CA ALA A 422 -40.57 -5.37 12.58
C ALA A 422 -40.05 -6.67 13.22
N SER A 423 -40.29 -6.82 14.53
CA SER A 423 -39.89 -7.99 15.30
C SER A 423 -40.41 -9.29 14.66
N ALA A 424 -39.76 -10.42 14.94
CA ALA A 424 -40.21 -11.72 14.45
C ALA A 424 -41.67 -12.03 14.85
N ALA A 425 -42.07 -11.65 16.06
CA ALA A 425 -43.43 -11.76 16.56
C ALA A 425 -44.41 -10.86 15.78
N SER A 426 -44.05 -9.59 15.53
CA SER A 426 -44.87 -8.66 14.74
C SER A 426 -45.07 -9.15 13.30
N ARG A 427 -44.02 -9.73 12.67
CA ARG A 427 -44.12 -10.33 11.33
C ARG A 427 -44.98 -11.60 11.34
N ALA A 428 -44.92 -12.40 12.40
CA ALA A 428 -45.77 -13.60 12.54
C ALA A 428 -47.25 -13.23 12.73
N ALA A 429 -47.55 -12.23 13.58
CA ALA A 429 -48.89 -11.71 13.79
C ALA A 429 -49.49 -11.14 12.50
N ALA A 430 -48.72 -10.35 11.74
CA ALA A 430 -49.16 -9.82 10.45
C ALA A 430 -49.47 -10.95 9.45
N ARG A 431 -48.62 -11.98 9.37
CA ARG A 431 -48.86 -13.15 8.51
C ARG A 431 -50.12 -13.92 8.90
N ALA A 432 -50.37 -14.09 10.20
CA ALA A 432 -51.57 -14.74 10.70
C ALA A 432 -52.82 -13.93 10.35
N ALA A 433 -52.80 -12.61 10.53
CA ALA A 433 -53.91 -11.72 10.16
C ALA A 433 -54.22 -11.78 8.66
N PHE A 434 -53.20 -11.80 7.79
CA PHE A 434 -53.40 -11.99 6.36
C PHE A 434 -53.98 -13.36 6.01
N ALA A 435 -53.53 -14.42 6.68
CA ALA A 435 -54.06 -15.76 6.47
C ALA A 435 -55.54 -15.85 6.87
N GLN A 436 -55.91 -15.22 7.99
CA GLN A 436 -57.30 -15.12 8.47
C GLN A 436 -58.19 -14.41 7.44
N HIS A 437 -57.78 -13.22 6.99
CA HIS A 437 -58.52 -12.43 6.00
C HIS A 437 -58.72 -13.19 4.68
N LEU A 438 -57.71 -13.95 4.22
CA LEU A 438 -57.84 -14.79 3.03
C LEU A 438 -58.78 -15.98 3.23
N ALA A 439 -58.85 -16.54 4.44
CA ALA A 439 -59.80 -17.60 4.77
C ALA A 439 -61.24 -17.07 4.79
N ASP A 440 -61.46 -15.91 5.43
CA ASP A 440 -62.77 -15.25 5.50
C ASP A 440 -63.27 -14.85 4.10
N ALA A 441 -62.38 -14.31 3.25
CA ALA A 441 -62.72 -13.96 1.87
C ALA A 441 -63.05 -15.18 1.00
N ARG A 442 -62.52 -16.37 1.31
CA ARG A 442 -62.88 -17.62 0.62
C ARG A 442 -64.24 -18.13 1.08
N MET A 443 -64.51 -18.10 2.39
CA MET A 443 -65.79 -18.50 2.98
C MET A 443 -66.95 -17.62 2.48
N ALA A 444 -66.72 -16.31 2.34
CA ALA A 444 -67.70 -15.37 1.82
C ALA A 444 -67.99 -15.52 0.31
N ARG A 445 -67.17 -16.28 -0.43
CA ARG A 445 -67.38 -16.57 -1.86
C ARG A 445 -68.10 -17.89 -2.11
N THR A 446 -68.20 -18.74 -1.09
CA THR A 446 -68.83 -20.07 -1.17
C THR A 446 -70.26 -20.09 -0.65
N ASN A 447 -70.71 -19.03 0.02
CA ASN A 447 -72.12 -18.70 0.24
C ASN A 447 -72.59 -17.75 -0.86
#